data_AF-S4P767-F1
#
_entry.id   AF-S4P767-F1
#
_cell.length_a   1.000
_cell.length_b   1.000
_cell.length_c   1.000
_cell.angle_alpha   90.00
_cell.angle_beta   90.00
_cell.angle_gamma   90.00
#
_symmetry.space_group_name_H-M   'P 1'
#
loop_
_entity.id
_entity.type
_entity.pdbx_description
1 polymer ?
#
loop_
_entity_poly.entity_id
_entity_poly.type
_entity_poly.pdbx_seq_one_letter_code
_entity_poly.pdbx_strand_id
1 'polypeptide(L)' 'TKPGVEYQILSNPEFLAEGTAIVDLVEAERVLIGGEETAEGQKAVQDLCWVYEHWIPAKNILTTNTWSSELSKLAANAF' A
#
# COMPACT_ATOMS: atom_id res chain seq x y z
N THR A 1 0.52 19.24 14.67
CA THR A 1 -0.80 18.81 14.18
C THR A 1 -1.77 19.97 14.32
N LYS A 2 -2.62 20.24 13.32
CA LYS A 2 -3.62 21.32 13.37
C LYS A 2 -4.86 20.80 14.12
N PRO A 3 -5.39 21.51 15.13
CA PRO A 3 -6.59 21.06 15.84
C PRO A 3 -7.77 20.90 14.87
N GLY A 4 -8.53 19.81 15.00
CA GLY A 4 -9.73 19.52 14.20
C GLY A 4 -9.47 18.93 12.81
N VAL A 5 -8.25 18.47 12.51
CA VAL A 5 -7.95 17.70 11.29
C VAL A 5 -7.75 16.24 11.66
N GLU A 6 -8.47 15.36 10.99
CA GLU A 6 -8.34 13.91 11.12
C GLU A 6 -7.31 13.39 10.11
N TYR A 7 -6.57 12.36 10.52
CA TYR A 7 -5.53 11.73 9.70
C TYR A 7 -5.73 10.22 9.73
N GLN A 8 -5.52 9.58 8.59
CA GLN A 8 -5.46 8.13 8.46
C GLN A 8 -4.04 7.75 8.08
N ILE A 9 -3.48 6.75 8.77
CA ILE A 9 -2.13 6.26 8.51
C ILE A 9 -2.23 4.95 7.73
N LEU A 10 -1.57 4.91 6.58
CA LEU A 10 -1.49 3.75 5.71
C LEU A 10 -0.04 3.28 5.59
N SER A 11 0.14 1.96 5.48
CA SER A 11 1.40 1.32 5.14
C SER A 11 1.35 0.90 3.68
N ASN A 12 2.26 1.37 2.84
CA ASN A 12 2.33 0.96 1.44
C ASN A 12 3.81 0.72 1.08
N PRO A 13 4.32 -0.49 1.38
CA PRO A 13 5.72 -0.80 1.11
C PRO A 13 6.01 -0.80 -0.39
N GLU A 14 7.18 -0.26 -0.75
CA GLU A 14 7.71 -0.38 -2.11
C GLU A 14 8.46 -1.70 -2.30
N PHE A 15 8.41 -2.18 -3.54
CA PHE A 15 9.10 -3.38 -4.02
C PHE A 15 9.82 -3.04 -5.32
N LEU A 16 10.76 -2.09 -5.28
CA LEU A 16 11.50 -1.61 -6.45
C LEU A 16 12.94 -2.16 -6.45
N ALA A 17 13.46 -2.52 -7.62
CA ALA A 17 14.86 -2.86 -7.78
C ALA A 17 15.65 -1.75 -8.49
N GLU A 18 16.93 -1.60 -8.11
CA GLU A 18 17.82 -0.64 -8.75
C GLU A 18 18.03 -1.00 -10.23
N GLY A 19 17.88 -0.02 -11.12
CA GLY A 19 17.98 -0.20 -12.57
C GLY A 19 16.67 -0.58 -13.27
N THR A 20 15.63 -1.00 -12.55
CA THR A 20 14.30 -1.35 -13.13
C THR A 20 13.12 -0.61 -12.50
N ALA A 21 13.36 0.29 -11.54
CA ALA A 21 12.33 0.96 -10.75
C ALA A 21 11.12 1.53 -11.53
N ILE A 22 11.31 2.07 -12.75
CA ILE A 22 10.17 2.55 -13.56
C ILE A 22 9.29 1.39 -14.04
N VAL A 23 9.90 0.31 -14.52
CA VAL A 23 9.16 -0.89 -14.96
C VAL A 23 8.47 -1.52 -13.76
N ASP A 24 9.18 -1.66 -12.63
CA ASP A 24 8.63 -2.24 -11.41
C ASP A 24 7.41 -1.46 -10.87
N LEU A 25 7.37 -0.14 -11.09
CA LEU A 25 6.28 0.72 -10.63
C LEU A 25 5.07 0.70 -11.58
N VAL A 26 5.31 0.57 -12.89
CA VAL A 26 4.25 0.54 -13.92
C VAL A 26 3.65 -0.86 -14.07
N GLU A 27 4.47 -1.90 -13.92
CA GLU A 27 4.10 -3.31 -14.13
C GLU A 27 4.13 -4.12 -12.83
N ALA A 28 3.88 -3.48 -11.69
CA ALA A 28 3.96 -4.11 -10.38
C ALA A 28 3.13 -5.41 -10.31
N GLU A 29 3.80 -6.52 -9.98
CA GLU A 29 3.14 -7.83 -9.79
C GLU A 29 2.19 -7.80 -8.58
N ARG A 30 2.55 -6.99 -7.56
CA ARG A 30 1.72 -6.77 -6.37
C ARG A 30 1.95 -5.39 -5.77
N VAL A 31 0.87 -4.76 -5.34
CA VAL A 31 0.88 -3.56 -4.48
C VAL A 31 0.26 -3.94 -3.15
N LEU A 32 0.98 -3.73 -2.04
CA LEU A 32 0.47 -4.01 -0.70
C LEU A 32 0.06 -2.71 -0.02
N ILE A 33 -1.16 -2.67 0.51
CA ILE A 33 -1.71 -1.53 1.26
C ILE A 33 -2.24 -2.02 2.61
N GLY A 34 -1.63 -1.55 3.68
CA GLY A 34 -2.06 -1.76 5.06
C GLY A 34 -2.80 -0.55 5.61
N GLY A 35 -3.92 -0.76 6.29
CA GLY A 35 -4.62 0.29 7.02
C GLY A 35 -5.32 -0.24 8.27
N GLU A 36 -5.94 0.65 9.04
CA GLU A 36 -6.73 0.25 10.22
C GLU A 36 -8.05 -0.41 9.82
N GLU A 37 -8.55 -1.34 10.65
CA GLU A 37 -9.86 -1.99 10.49
C GLU A 37 -11.01 -1.13 11.06
N THR A 38 -10.92 0.18 10.85
CA THR A 38 -11.96 1.18 11.16
C THR A 38 -12.67 1.62 9.88
N ALA A 39 -13.84 2.25 9.97
CA ALA A 39 -14.56 2.71 8.79
C ALA A 39 -13.75 3.75 8.00
N GLU A 40 -13.10 4.67 8.71
CA GLU A 40 -12.26 5.72 8.16
C GLU A 40 -10.96 5.14 7.58
N GLY A 41 -10.35 4.16 8.26
CA GLY A 41 -9.16 3.47 7.78
C GLY A 41 -9.42 2.69 6.50
N GLN A 42 -10.54 1.96 6.43
CA GLN A 42 -10.94 1.25 5.22
C GLN A 42 -11.24 2.21 4.06
N LYS A 43 -11.88 3.35 4.34
CA LYS A 43 -12.08 4.39 3.33
C LYS A 43 -10.76 4.90 2.77
N ALA A 44 -9.78 5.18 3.63
CA ALA A 44 -8.46 5.64 3.20
C ALA A 44 -7.72 4.57 2.38
N VAL A 45 -7.82 3.29 2.76
CA VAL A 45 -7.28 2.16 1.97
C VAL A 45 -7.92 2.15 0.57
N GLN A 46 -9.24 2.25 0.48
CA GLN A 46 -9.94 2.25 -0.81
C GLN A 46 -9.58 3.46 -1.67
N ASP A 47 -9.41 4.64 -1.08
CA ASP A 47 -8.96 5.84 -1.80
C ASP A 47 -7.56 5.63 -2.41
N LEU A 48 -6.65 4.93 -1.70
CA LEU A 48 -5.33 4.60 -2.23
C LEU A 48 -5.37 3.46 -3.27
N CYS A 49 -6.21 2.44 -3.07
CA CYS A 49 -6.45 1.41 -4.08
C CYS A 49 -6.90 2.05 -5.40
N TRP A 50 -7.87 2.97 -5.33
CA TRP A 50 -8.39 3.68 -6.50
C TRP A 50 -7.30 4.41 -7.27
N VAL A 51 -6.30 5.00 -6.59
CA VAL A 51 -5.15 5.61 -7.26
C VAL A 51 -4.39 4.56 -8.09
N TYR A 52 -4.03 3.42 -7.49
CA TYR A 52 -3.29 2.36 -8.17
C TYR A 52 -4.07 1.70 -9.31
N GLU A 53 -5.40 1.58 -9.18
CA GLU A 53 -6.27 0.96 -10.19
C GLU A 53 -6.23 1.63 -11.57
N HIS A 54 -5.67 2.85 -11.66
CA HIS A 54 -5.49 3.55 -12.94
C HIS A 54 -4.48 2.86 -13.87
N TRP A 55 -3.53 2.10 -13.33
CA TRP A 55 -2.52 1.39 -14.13
C TRP A 55 -2.19 -0.01 -13.62
N ILE A 56 -2.54 -0.35 -12.38
CA ILE A 56 -2.37 -1.70 -11.81
C ILE A 56 -3.74 -2.40 -11.78
N PRO A 57 -3.85 -3.65 -12.28
CA PRO A 57 -5.08 -4.42 -12.15
C PRO A 57 -5.47 -4.62 -10.69
N ALA A 58 -6.75 -4.44 -10.34
CA ALA A 58 -7.25 -4.56 -8.95
C ALA A 58 -6.87 -5.89 -8.27
N LYS A 59 -6.80 -7.00 -9.04
CA LYS A 59 -6.36 -8.31 -8.53
C LYS A 59 -4.91 -8.34 -8.00
N ASN A 60 -4.07 -7.38 -8.41
CA ASN A 60 -2.69 -7.25 -7.97
C ASN A 60 -2.57 -6.31 -6.75
N ILE A 61 -3.67 -5.67 -6.32
CA ILE A 61 -3.68 -4.79 -5.15
C ILE A 61 -4.16 -5.60 -3.95
N LEU A 62 -3.28 -5.79 -2.98
CA LEU A 62 -3.52 -6.57 -1.77
C LEU A 62 -3.72 -5.63 -0.60
N THR A 63 -4.85 -5.74 0.09
CA THR A 63 -5.16 -4.95 1.29
C THR A 63 -5.00 -5.80 2.54
N THR A 64 -4.39 -5.25 3.59
CA THR A 64 -4.20 -5.92 4.88
C THR A 64 -4.28 -4.92 6.04
N ASN A 65 -4.09 -5.39 7.28
CA ASN A 65 -3.95 -4.50 8.42
C ASN A 65 -2.53 -3.87 8.47
N THR A 66 -2.39 -2.74 9.16
CA THR A 66 -1.14 -1.96 9.19
C THR A 66 0.08 -2.77 9.63
N TRP A 67 -0.06 -3.62 10.66
CA TRP A 67 1.03 -4.41 11.22
C TRP A 67 1.49 -5.54 10.28
N SER A 68 0.54 -6.21 9.63
CA SER A 68 0.83 -7.26 8.65
C SER A 68 1.53 -6.72 7.39
N SER A 69 1.26 -5.46 7.00
CA SER A 69 1.94 -4.82 5.86
C SER A 69 3.42 -4.55 6.14
N GLU A 70 3.77 -4.05 7.32
CA GLU A 70 5.17 -3.78 7.70
C GLU A 70 5.98 -5.07 7.88
N LEU A 71 5.39 -6.09 8.51
CA LEU A 71 6.02 -7.40 8.67
C LEU A 71 6.27 -8.08 7.31
N SER A 72 5.34 -7.92 6.36
CA SER A 72 5.50 -8.47 5.00
C SER A 72 6.66 -7.83 4.25
N LYS A 73 6.92 -6.53 4.44
CA LYS A 73 8.11 -5.86 3.87
C LYS A 73 9.40 -6.45 4.45
N LEU A 74 9.47 -6.63 5.77
CA LEU A 74 10.65 -7.20 6.43
C LEU A 74 10.91 -8.64 6.01
N ALA A 75 9.85 -9.46 5.89
CA ALA A 75 9.97 -10.84 5.44
C ALA A 75 10.43 -10.93 3.97
N ALA A 76 9.87 -10.10 3.08
CA ALA A 76 10.25 -10.09 1.66
C ALA A 76 11.71 -9.68 1.43
N ASN A 77 12.27 -8.80 2.27
CA ASN A 77 13.66 -8.37 2.17
C ASN A 77 14.66 -9.35 2.81
N ALA A 78 14.19 -10.29 3.64
CA ALA A 78 15.04 -11.23 4.37
C ALA A 78 15.21 -12.58 3.67
N PHE A 79 14.43 -12.85 2.63
CA PHE A 79 14.48 -14.05 1.78
C PHE A 79 15.00 -13.68 0.39
#